data_AF-A0A844I1A6-F1
#
_entry.id   AF-A0A844I1A6-F1
#
_cell.length_a   1.000
_cell.length_b   1.000
_cell.length_c   1.000
_cell.angle_alpha   90.00
_cell.angle_beta   90.00
_cell.angle_gamma   90.00
#
_symmetry.space_group_name_H-M   'P 1'
#
loop_
_entity.id
_entity.type
_entity.pdbx_description
1 polymer ?
#
loop_
_entity_poly.entity_id
_entity_poly.type
_entity_poly.pdbx_seq_one_letter_code
_entity_poly.pdbx_strand_id
1 'polypeptide(L)'
;MGKPKAKRKDRATGYVAKYISKSIHGYEVGEDSHDNDAVGSAARIRAWASIWGIRQFQFMGSPSATVYRELRRLRNIEGAREGLIKELEQAAGAEDWRRYVELMGGTCLRLKDRPLRPLMVPRSTENKYHDTLEELKGLMGAAGRVVTRIFEWTIGRSRPTADDLQTADSAEVSVRGANAPP
;
A
#
# COMPACT_ATOMS: atom_id res chain seq x y z
N MET A 1 4.47 3.38 -49.67
CA MET A 1 3.44 4.08 -48.88
C MET A 1 3.54 3.58 -47.43
N GLY A 2 4.46 4.16 -46.64
CA GLY A 2 4.72 3.72 -45.26
C GLY A 2 3.67 4.30 -44.33
N LYS A 3 2.98 3.45 -43.57
CA LYS A 3 2.01 3.91 -42.55
C LYS A 3 2.71 4.90 -41.61
N PRO A 4 2.09 6.05 -41.28
CA PRO A 4 2.68 6.97 -40.32
C PRO A 4 2.73 6.27 -38.94
N LYS A 5 3.94 6.07 -38.41
CA LYS A 5 4.13 5.75 -36.99
C LYS A 5 3.54 6.93 -36.21
N ALA A 6 2.37 6.73 -35.60
CA ALA A 6 1.81 7.69 -34.68
C ALA A 6 2.84 7.92 -33.56
N LYS A 7 3.51 9.08 -33.57
CA LYS A 7 4.27 9.59 -32.41
C LYS A 7 3.24 9.88 -31.31
N ARG A 8 2.81 8.84 -30.61
CA ARG A 8 1.83 8.93 -29.52
C ARG A 8 2.50 9.60 -28.33
N LYS A 9 2.31 10.92 -28.26
CA LYS A 9 2.18 11.75 -27.05
C LYS A 9 2.87 11.16 -25.82
N ASP A 10 4.08 11.63 -25.53
CA ASP A 10 4.72 11.52 -24.22
C ASP A 10 3.81 12.17 -23.16
N ARG A 11 2.88 11.38 -22.62
CA ARG A 11 1.96 11.78 -21.56
C ARG A 11 2.71 11.70 -20.24
N ALA A 12 2.35 12.52 -19.25
CA ALA A 12 2.90 12.47 -17.89
C ALA A 12 2.99 11.04 -17.31
N THR A 13 2.08 10.16 -17.71
CA THR A 13 2.11 8.72 -17.43
C THR A 13 3.39 8.02 -17.88
N GLY A 14 3.89 8.28 -19.09
CA GLY A 14 5.12 7.69 -19.62
C GLY A 14 6.35 8.17 -18.86
N TYR A 15 6.37 9.44 -18.45
CA TYR A 15 7.39 9.96 -17.56
C TYR A 15 7.38 9.21 -16.22
N VAL A 16 6.24 9.09 -15.56
CA VAL A 16 6.13 8.35 -14.29
C VAL A 16 6.54 6.89 -14.44
N ALA A 17 6.05 6.19 -15.46
CA ALA A 17 6.40 4.78 -15.71
C ALA A 17 7.91 4.58 -15.91
N LYS A 18 8.57 5.49 -16.65
CA LYS A 18 10.03 5.46 -16.86
C LYS A 18 10.80 5.44 -15.53
N TYR A 19 10.45 6.31 -14.58
CA TYR A 19 11.18 6.39 -13.31
C TYR A 19 10.83 5.25 -12.36
N ILE A 20 9.58 4.76 -12.37
CA ILE A 20 9.21 3.55 -11.63
C ILE A 20 10.03 2.35 -12.11
N SER A 21 10.10 2.13 -13.43
CA SER A 21 10.85 1.01 -13.99
C SER A 21 12.34 1.08 -13.66
N LYS A 22 12.95 2.27 -13.71
CA LYS A 22 14.36 2.51 -13.36
C LYS A 22 14.71 2.21 -11.91
N SER A 23 13.82 2.54 -10.97
CA SER A 23 14.13 2.45 -9.54
C SER A 23 13.63 1.17 -8.87
N ILE A 24 12.65 0.50 -9.48
CA ILE A 24 12.18 -0.81 -9.03
C ILE A 24 13.02 -1.89 -9.72
N HIS A 25 12.71 -2.33 -10.93
CA HIS A 25 13.34 -3.56 -11.46
C HIS A 25 14.53 -3.35 -12.41
N GLY A 26 14.56 -2.26 -13.18
CA GLY A 26 15.54 -2.08 -14.25
C GLY A 26 15.33 -2.99 -15.47
N TYR A 27 14.32 -3.87 -15.46
CA TYR A 27 14.02 -4.82 -16.54
C TYR A 27 13.62 -4.10 -17.84
N GLU A 28 14.24 -4.49 -18.97
CA GLU A 28 14.09 -3.87 -20.31
C GLU A 28 14.40 -2.36 -20.38
N VAL A 29 15.07 -1.80 -19.37
CA VAL A 29 15.46 -0.37 -19.38
C VAL A 29 16.75 -0.14 -20.17
N GLY A 30 17.55 -1.19 -20.42
CA GLY A 30 18.86 -1.11 -21.07
C GLY A 30 19.95 -0.64 -20.11
N GLU A 31 20.99 -0.01 -20.64
CA GLU A 31 22.04 0.63 -19.84
C GLU A 31 21.57 2.03 -19.41
N ASP A 32 21.98 2.45 -18.20
CA ASP A 32 21.79 3.84 -17.79
C ASP A 32 22.76 4.79 -18.52
N SER A 33 22.61 6.11 -18.32
CA SER A 33 23.42 7.12 -19.00
C SER A 33 24.91 7.11 -18.59
N HIS A 34 25.31 6.18 -17.73
CA HIS A 34 26.68 6.02 -17.20
C HIS A 34 27.16 4.57 -17.36
N ASP A 35 26.60 3.81 -18.32
CA ASP A 35 26.92 2.41 -18.62
C ASP A 35 26.75 1.45 -17.42
N ASN A 36 25.96 1.80 -16.40
CA ASN A 36 25.65 0.84 -15.35
C ASN A 36 24.46 -0.04 -15.77
N ASP A 37 24.55 -1.32 -15.41
CA ASP A 37 23.43 -2.25 -15.48
C ASP A 37 22.25 -1.69 -14.68
N ALA A 38 21.13 -1.45 -15.37
CA ALA A 38 19.92 -0.90 -14.79
C ALA A 38 19.35 -1.80 -13.69
N VAL A 39 19.55 -3.12 -13.77
CA VAL A 39 19.09 -4.06 -12.74
C VAL A 39 19.88 -3.88 -11.44
N GLY A 40 21.22 -3.86 -11.53
CA GLY A 40 22.10 -3.58 -10.40
C GLY A 40 21.86 -2.21 -9.77
N SER A 41 21.66 -1.17 -10.58
CA SER A 41 21.32 0.16 -10.09
C SER A 41 19.99 0.19 -9.35
N ALA A 42 18.95 -0.49 -9.85
CA ALA A 42 17.65 -0.54 -9.20
C ALA A 42 17.70 -1.30 -7.85
N ALA A 43 18.50 -2.37 -7.76
CA ALA A 43 18.75 -3.08 -6.50
C ALA A 43 19.42 -2.16 -5.45
N ARG A 44 20.45 -1.40 -5.83
CA ARG A 44 21.11 -0.43 -4.95
C ARG A 44 20.16 0.67 -4.48
N ILE A 45 19.35 1.22 -5.39
CA ILE A 45 18.34 2.24 -5.06
C ILE A 45 17.34 1.70 -4.04
N ARG A 46 16.83 0.48 -4.24
CA ARG A 46 15.94 -0.16 -3.25
C ARG A 46 16.61 -0.38 -1.90
N ALA A 47 17.85 -0.89 -1.88
CA ALA A 47 18.58 -1.12 -0.65
C ALA A 47 18.77 0.18 0.14
N TRP A 48 19.24 1.24 -0.53
CA TRP A 48 19.39 2.57 0.08
C TRP A 48 18.05 3.11 0.58
N ALA A 49 17.00 3.09 -0.24
CA ALA A 49 15.69 3.57 0.16
C ALA A 49 15.14 2.83 1.40
N SER A 50 15.36 1.52 1.49
CA SER A 50 14.94 0.70 2.64
C SER A 50 15.75 1.01 3.90
N ILE A 51 17.08 1.13 3.78
CA ILE A 51 17.96 1.44 4.93
C ILE A 51 17.58 2.78 5.56
N TRP A 52 17.24 3.77 4.75
CA TRP A 52 16.96 5.13 5.20
C TRP A 52 15.45 5.44 5.34
N GLY A 53 14.57 4.45 5.10
CA GLY A 53 13.12 4.63 5.19
C GLY A 53 12.53 5.63 4.18
N ILE A 54 13.15 5.77 3.00
CA ILE A 54 12.77 6.76 1.98
C ILE A 54 11.69 6.17 1.05
N ARG A 55 10.55 6.86 0.94
CA ARG A 55 9.57 6.57 -0.11
C ARG A 55 10.06 7.10 -1.45
N GLN A 56 10.47 6.18 -2.32
CA GLN A 56 10.97 6.50 -3.67
C GLN A 56 9.94 7.25 -4.54
N PHE A 57 8.64 6.96 -4.37
CA PHE A 57 7.56 7.63 -5.08
C PHE A 57 6.55 8.20 -4.08
N GLN A 58 6.52 9.52 -3.96
CA GLN A 58 5.57 10.23 -3.12
C GLN A 58 4.93 11.35 -3.94
N PHE A 59 3.69 11.11 -4.39
CA PHE A 59 2.92 12.16 -5.07
C PHE A 59 2.57 13.27 -4.08
N MET A 60 2.92 14.51 -4.42
CA MET A 60 2.58 15.70 -3.63
C MET A 60 1.20 16.23 -4.03
N GLY A 61 0.46 16.79 -3.06
CA GLY A 61 -0.85 17.40 -3.29
C GLY A 61 -2.01 16.43 -3.52
N SER A 62 -1.77 15.13 -3.63
CA SER A 62 -2.83 14.12 -3.75
C SER A 62 -3.55 13.88 -2.41
N PRO A 63 -4.85 13.55 -2.41
CA PRO A 63 -5.52 13.02 -1.23
C PRO A 63 -4.91 11.68 -0.78
N SER A 64 -5.17 11.34 0.48
CA SER A 64 -4.53 10.22 1.17
C SER A 64 -4.95 8.86 0.61
N ALA A 65 -3.99 8.12 0.04
CA ALA A 65 -4.20 6.73 -0.34
C ALA A 65 -4.58 5.82 0.85
N THR A 66 -4.22 6.20 2.09
CA THR A 66 -4.68 5.46 3.28
C THR A 66 -6.19 5.61 3.46
N VAL A 67 -6.73 6.83 3.34
CA VAL A 67 -8.18 7.07 3.43
C VAL A 67 -8.92 6.26 2.35
N TYR A 68 -8.42 6.30 1.11
CA TYR A 68 -8.96 5.51 0.01
C TYR A 68 -9.03 4.00 0.32
N ARG A 69 -7.95 3.44 0.85
CA ARG A 69 -7.89 2.01 1.21
C ARG A 69 -8.86 1.67 2.35
N GLU A 70 -8.97 2.52 3.36
CA GLU A 70 -9.89 2.29 4.47
C GLU A 70 -11.35 2.39 4.02
N LEU A 71 -11.71 3.31 3.11
CA LEU A 71 -13.04 3.35 2.50
C LEU A 71 -13.40 2.03 1.79
N ARG A 72 -12.45 1.41 1.09
CA ARG A 72 -12.66 0.10 0.44
C ARG A 72 -12.88 -1.04 1.44
N ARG A 73 -12.43 -0.91 2.69
CA ARG A 73 -12.70 -1.91 3.74
C ARG A 73 -14.15 -1.92 4.17
N LEU A 74 -14.85 -0.78 4.04
CA LEU A 74 -16.24 -0.64 4.43
C LEU A 74 -17.18 -1.57 3.67
N ARG A 75 -16.78 -2.03 2.46
CA ARG A 75 -17.53 -3.04 1.70
C ARG A 75 -17.79 -4.31 2.50
N ASN A 76 -16.90 -4.66 3.43
CA ASN A 76 -17.01 -5.88 4.25
C ASN A 76 -17.56 -5.58 5.66
N ILE A 77 -18.04 -4.37 5.91
CA ILE A 77 -18.58 -3.94 7.20
C ILE A 77 -20.01 -3.50 6.95
N GLU A 78 -20.97 -4.06 7.68
CA GLU A 78 -22.36 -3.62 7.59
C GLU A 78 -22.57 -2.28 8.31
N GLY A 79 -23.59 -1.53 7.89
CA GLY A 79 -23.96 -0.25 8.50
C GLY A 79 -24.35 0.79 7.46
N ALA A 80 -25.33 1.62 7.80
CA ALA A 80 -25.72 2.74 6.96
C ALA A 80 -24.62 3.81 6.95
N ARG A 81 -24.27 4.31 5.76
CA ARG A 81 -23.42 5.48 5.56
C ARG A 81 -24.23 6.51 4.80
N GLU A 82 -24.09 7.77 5.19
CA GLU A 82 -24.85 8.88 4.62
C GLU A 82 -23.92 10.01 4.18
N GLY A 83 -24.47 10.89 3.36
CA GLY A 83 -23.77 12.06 2.83
C GLY A 83 -22.46 11.71 2.13
N LEU A 84 -21.45 12.56 2.36
CA LEU A 84 -20.16 12.50 1.66
C LEU A 84 -19.39 11.19 1.92
N ILE A 85 -19.55 10.56 3.08
CA ILE A 85 -18.89 9.27 3.37
C ILE A 85 -19.41 8.17 2.44
N LYS A 86 -20.72 8.14 2.17
CA LYS A 86 -21.32 7.19 1.23
C LYS A 86 -20.81 7.39 -0.18
N GLU A 87 -20.75 8.64 -0.65
CA GLU A 87 -20.21 8.95 -1.98
C GLU A 87 -18.74 8.54 -2.12
N LEU A 88 -17.93 8.80 -1.08
CA LEU A 88 -16.53 8.42 -1.04
C LEU A 88 -16.32 6.90 -1.02
N GLU A 89 -17.15 6.17 -0.26
CA GLU A 89 -17.17 4.71 -0.24
C GLU A 89 -17.52 4.13 -1.62
N GLN A 90 -18.56 4.67 -2.27
CA GLN A 90 -18.96 4.26 -3.62
C GLN A 90 -17.88 4.53 -4.66
N ALA A 91 -17.28 5.72 -4.65
CA ALA A 91 -16.19 6.07 -5.55
C ALA A 91 -14.97 5.16 -5.36
N ALA A 92 -14.60 4.87 -4.10
CA ALA A 92 -13.50 3.97 -3.79
C ALA A 92 -13.81 2.51 -4.14
N GLY A 93 -15.05 2.07 -3.97
CA GLY A 93 -15.53 0.73 -4.33
C GLY A 93 -15.58 0.49 -5.83
N ALA A 94 -15.94 1.51 -6.62
CA ALA A 94 -15.94 1.51 -8.09
C ALA A 94 -14.55 1.73 -8.72
N GLU A 95 -13.51 1.87 -7.87
CA GLU A 95 -12.14 2.16 -8.30
C GLU A 95 -11.98 3.49 -9.06
N ASP A 96 -12.92 4.43 -8.87
CA ASP A 96 -12.89 5.75 -9.49
C ASP A 96 -12.01 6.71 -8.68
N TRP A 97 -10.71 6.63 -8.93
CA TRP A 97 -9.72 7.51 -8.31
C TRP A 97 -10.00 8.99 -8.57
N ARG A 98 -10.52 9.33 -9.76
CA ARG A 98 -10.81 10.72 -10.12
C ARG A 98 -11.93 11.27 -9.24
N ARG A 99 -13.05 10.56 -9.16
CA ARG A 99 -14.19 10.98 -8.32
C ARG A 99 -13.79 11.05 -6.85
N TYR A 100 -12.98 10.11 -6.38
CA TYR A 100 -12.40 10.19 -5.04
C TYR A 100 -11.59 11.47 -4.82
N VAL A 101 -10.74 11.85 -5.77
CA VAL A 101 -9.94 13.08 -5.68
C VAL A 101 -10.83 14.32 -5.62
N GLU A 102 -11.84 14.39 -6.48
CA GLU A 102 -12.82 15.50 -6.51
C GLU A 102 -13.55 15.62 -5.17
N LEU A 103 -14.12 14.52 -4.65
CA LEU A 103 -14.83 14.48 -3.37
C LEU A 103 -13.93 14.81 -2.17
N MET A 104 -12.64 14.52 -2.25
CA MET A 104 -11.65 14.87 -1.21
C MET A 104 -11.14 16.32 -1.32
N GLY A 105 -11.79 17.16 -2.14
CA GLY A 105 -11.46 18.57 -2.31
C GLY A 105 -10.33 18.84 -3.31
N GLY A 106 -10.08 17.92 -4.24
CA GLY A 106 -9.14 18.10 -5.35
C GLY A 106 -7.67 17.89 -5.00
N THR A 107 -6.79 18.42 -5.85
CA THR A 107 -5.34 18.40 -5.62
C THR A 107 -4.91 19.62 -4.81
N CYS A 108 -3.77 19.52 -4.11
CA CYS A 108 -3.13 20.59 -3.34
C CYS A 108 -3.94 21.16 -2.16
N LEU A 109 -5.11 20.59 -1.82
CA LEU A 109 -5.82 20.93 -0.58
C LEU A 109 -5.00 20.50 0.66
N ARG A 110 -4.88 21.39 1.64
CA ARG A 110 -4.14 21.14 2.89
C ARG A 110 -4.75 19.96 3.63
N LEU A 111 -3.90 19.14 4.26
CA LEU A 111 -4.32 17.89 4.89
C LEU A 111 -5.38 18.09 5.98
N LYS A 112 -5.31 19.20 6.72
CA LYS A 112 -6.27 19.57 7.78
C LYS A 112 -7.66 19.96 7.25
N ASP A 113 -7.74 20.41 6.01
CA ASP A 113 -8.99 20.87 5.39
C ASP A 113 -9.64 19.75 4.55
N ARG A 114 -9.03 18.56 4.52
CA ARG A 114 -9.58 17.39 3.82
C ARG A 114 -10.86 16.92 4.54
N PRO A 115 -11.90 16.50 3.80
CA PRO A 115 -13.15 16.03 4.41
C PRO A 115 -12.98 14.83 5.34
N LEU A 116 -12.03 13.95 5.04
CA LEU A 116 -11.64 12.80 5.84
C LEU A 116 -10.12 12.71 5.98
N ARG A 117 -9.68 12.19 7.13
CA ARG A 117 -8.30 11.84 7.47
C ARG A 117 -8.28 10.55 8.29
N PRO A 118 -7.12 9.87 8.39
CA PRO A 118 -6.97 8.70 9.25
C PRO A 118 -7.36 9.02 10.70
N LEU A 119 -8.16 8.16 11.32
CA LEU A 119 -8.44 8.19 12.75
C LEU A 119 -7.36 7.36 13.45
N MET A 120 -6.36 8.06 13.99
CA MET A 120 -5.32 7.50 14.84
C MET A 120 -5.79 7.54 16.30
N VAL A 121 -5.64 6.42 17.01
CA VAL A 121 -6.03 6.27 18.42
C VAL A 121 -4.84 5.72 19.19
N PRO A 122 -4.49 6.25 20.37
CA PRO A 122 -3.44 5.67 21.20
C PRO A 122 -3.71 4.18 21.45
N ARG A 123 -2.71 3.34 21.20
CA ARG A 123 -2.77 1.92 21.55
C ARG A 123 -2.74 1.79 23.06
N SER A 124 -3.57 0.91 23.61
CA SER A 124 -3.65 0.67 25.06
C SER A 124 -2.45 -0.08 25.63
N THR A 125 -1.73 -0.82 24.79
CA THR A 125 -0.56 -1.61 25.16
C THR A 125 0.72 -0.98 24.66
N GLU A 126 1.74 -0.96 25.53
CA GLU A 126 3.09 -0.60 25.16
C GLU A 126 3.68 -1.63 24.19
N ASN A 127 4.52 -1.17 23.26
CA ASN A 127 5.33 -2.06 22.44
C ASN A 127 6.47 -2.68 23.29
N LYS A 128 7.27 -3.58 22.69
CA LYS A 128 8.47 -4.18 23.32
C LYS A 128 9.49 -3.15 23.85
N TYR A 129 9.40 -1.91 23.38
CA TYR A 129 10.31 -0.81 23.68
C TYR A 129 9.70 0.24 24.63
N HIS A 130 8.56 -0.07 25.26
CA HIS A 130 7.85 0.83 26.19
C HIS A 130 7.27 2.10 25.54
N ASP A 131 7.11 2.13 24.22
CA ASP A 131 6.45 3.24 23.54
C ASP A 131 4.94 3.01 23.44
N THR A 132 4.17 4.06 23.72
CA THR A 132 2.74 4.14 23.37
C THR A 132 2.58 4.66 21.94
N LEU A 133 2.31 3.78 20.99
CA LEU A 133 2.11 4.14 19.58
C LEU A 133 0.64 4.42 19.28
N GLU A 134 0.38 5.20 18.24
CA GLU A 134 -0.96 5.35 17.70
C GLU A 134 -1.31 4.23 16.71
N GLU A 135 -2.54 3.75 16.77
CA GLU A 135 -3.10 2.76 15.86
C GLU A 135 -4.18 3.39 14.98
N LEU A 136 -4.15 3.08 13.68
CA LEU A 136 -5.23 3.41 12.77
C LEU A 136 -6.48 2.60 13.14
N LYS A 137 -7.59 3.25 13.51
CA LYS A 137 -8.88 2.58 13.78
C LYS A 137 -9.96 2.86 12.74
N GLY A 138 -9.83 3.95 11.98
CA GLY A 138 -10.92 4.44 11.17
C GLY A 138 -10.57 5.66 10.32
N LEU A 139 -11.61 6.40 9.98
CA LEU A 139 -11.55 7.70 9.33
C LEU A 139 -12.34 8.71 10.17
N MET A 140 -11.86 9.95 10.17
CA MET A 140 -12.54 11.07 10.82
C MET A 140 -12.37 12.35 10.00
N GLY A 141 -13.26 13.33 10.18
CA GLY A 141 -13.10 14.66 9.60
C GLY A 141 -14.43 15.42 9.58
N ALA A 142 -14.50 16.50 8.80
CA ALA A 142 -15.71 17.29 8.65
C ALA A 142 -16.87 16.50 8.03
N ALA A 143 -16.57 15.47 7.22
CA ALA A 143 -17.57 14.58 6.65
C ALA A 143 -18.19 13.60 7.66
N GLY A 144 -17.59 13.45 8.85
CA GLY A 144 -18.02 12.52 9.89
C GLY A 144 -16.91 11.58 10.35
N ARG A 145 -17.30 10.52 11.07
CA ARG A 145 -16.39 9.51 11.63
C ARG A 145 -16.89 8.11 11.29
N VAL A 146 -16.00 7.24 10.86
CA VAL A 146 -16.30 5.82 10.58
C VAL A 146 -15.17 4.93 11.07
N VAL A 147 -15.50 3.82 11.72
CA VAL A 147 -14.54 2.81 12.18
C VAL A 147 -14.40 1.76 11.08
N THR A 148 -13.16 1.48 10.66
CA THR A 148 -12.84 0.60 9.53
C THR A 148 -12.09 -0.67 9.93
N ARG A 149 -11.52 -0.68 11.15
CA ARG A 149 -10.73 -1.80 11.68
C ARG A 149 -11.40 -2.37 12.91
N ILE A 150 -12.39 -3.21 12.65
CA ILE A 150 -13.21 -3.89 13.67
C ILE A 150 -12.69 -5.29 14.03
N PHE A 151 -11.77 -5.83 13.23
CA PHE A 151 -11.19 -7.16 13.43
C PHE A 151 -9.80 -7.05 14.05
N GLU A 152 -9.55 -7.86 15.06
CA GLU A 152 -8.23 -8.10 15.62
C GLU A 152 -7.72 -9.45 15.11
N TRP A 153 -6.54 -9.46 14.49
CA TRP A 153 -5.91 -10.67 14.02
C TRP A 153 -4.91 -11.16 15.07
N THR A 154 -5.11 -12.37 15.56
CA THR A 154 -4.18 -13.05 16.46
C THR A 154 -3.43 -14.14 15.69
N ILE A 155 -2.13 -14.25 15.94
CA ILE A 155 -1.32 -15.34 15.38
C ILE A 155 -1.47 -16.54 16.30
N GLY A 156 -2.14 -17.58 15.81
CA GLY A 156 -2.26 -18.87 16.48
C GLY A 156 -1.75 -20.00 15.59
N ARG A 157 -1.41 -21.15 16.19
CA ARG A 157 -1.17 -22.37 15.40
C ARG A 157 -2.50 -22.79 14.79
N SER A 158 -2.53 -23.02 13.47
CA SER A 158 -3.67 -23.69 12.84
C SER A 158 -3.86 -25.05 13.52
N ARG A 159 -5.12 -25.48 13.70
CA ARG A 159 -5.36 -26.90 14.02
C ARG A 159 -4.75 -27.73 12.88
N PRO A 160 -3.95 -28.76 13.18
CA PRO A 160 -3.47 -29.66 12.16
C PRO A 160 -4.68 -30.27 11.46
N THR A 161 -4.70 -30.20 10.14
CA THR A 161 -5.65 -30.87 9.28
C THR A 161 -5.42 -32.39 9.34
N ALA A 162 -6.39 -33.20 8.91
CA ALA A 162 -6.23 -34.66 8.90
C ALA A 162 -5.00 -35.11 8.08
N ASP A 163 -4.66 -34.37 7.02
CA ASP A 163 -3.46 -34.58 6.20
C ASP A 163 -2.15 -34.29 6.97
N ASP A 164 -2.15 -33.27 7.85
CA ASP A 164 -1.01 -32.95 8.70
C ASP A 164 -0.75 -34.06 9.74
N LEU A 165 -1.82 -34.75 10.17
CA LEU A 165 -1.74 -35.86 11.13
C LEU A 165 -1.28 -37.16 10.47
N GLN A 166 -1.58 -37.39 9.18
CA GLN A 166 -1.08 -38.55 8.42
C GLN A 166 0.42 -38.42 8.09
N THR A 167 0.89 -37.19 7.87
CA THR A 167 2.31 -36.92 7.57
C THR A 167 3.20 -37.04 8.81
N ALA A 168 2.64 -36.85 10.01
CA ALA A 168 3.37 -36.97 11.27
C ALA A 168 3.79 -38.40 11.62
N ASP A 169 3.00 -39.42 11.24
CA ASP A 169 3.30 -40.84 11.51
C ASP A 169 4.37 -41.44 10.59
N SER A 170 4.80 -40.71 9.56
CA SER A 170 5.75 -41.19 8.53
C SER A 170 7.07 -40.40 8.47
N ALA A 171 7.25 -39.39 9.31
CA ALA A 171 8.45 -38.55 9.29
C ALA A 171 9.37 -38.86 10.48
N GLU A 172 10.44 -39.63 10.24
CA GLU A 172 11.62 -39.61 11.12
C GLU A 172 12.16 -38.17 11.18
N VAL A 173 12.19 -37.58 12.38
CA VAL A 173 12.75 -36.25 12.62
C VAL A 173 14.27 -36.32 12.43
N SER A 174 14.75 -36.00 11.23
CA SER A 174 16.16 -35.75 10.99
C SER A 174 16.52 -34.37 11.54
N VAL A 175 17.14 -34.34 12.73
CA VAL A 175 17.75 -33.12 13.28
C VAL A 175 19.05 -32.86 12.51
N ARG A 176 18.94 -32.32 11.30
CA ARG A 176 20.05 -31.62 10.64
C ARG A 176 19.75 -30.14 10.70
N GLY A 177 20.50 -29.43 11.54
CA GLY A 177 20.48 -27.97 11.59
C GLY A 177 20.71 -27.41 10.19
N ALA A 178 19.76 -26.61 9.72
CA ALA A 178 19.92 -25.87 8.48
C ALA A 178 20.90 -24.73 8.72
N ASN A 179 22.08 -24.80 8.11
CA ASN A 179 22.96 -23.65 7.96
C ASN A 179 22.26 -22.59 7.11
N ALA A 180 22.37 -21.33 7.53
CA ALA A 180 21.93 -20.18 6.75
C ALA A 180 22.67 -20.13 5.40
N PRO A 181 22.00 -19.81 4.28
CA PRO A 181 22.68 -19.64 3.00
C PRO A 181 23.56 -18.37 3.02
N PRO A 182 24.67 -18.36 2.26
CA PRO A 182 25.63 -17.25 2.22
C PRO A 182 25.03 -15.94 1.72
#